data_AF-A0AA39HPD4-F1
#
_entry.id   AF-A0AA39HPD4-F1
#
_cell.length_a   1.000
_cell.length_b   1.000
_cell.length_c   1.000
_cell.angle_alpha   90.00
_cell.angle_beta   90.00
_cell.angle_gamma   90.00
#
_symmetry.space_group_name_H-M   'P 1'
#
loop_
_entity.id
_entity.type
_entity.pdbx_description
1 polymer ?
#
loop_
_entity_poly.entity_id
_entity_poly.type
_entity_poly.pdbx_seq_one_letter_code
_entity_poly.pdbx_strand_id
1 'polypeptide(L)' 'MLPFNDNKAGMTGLDKANIQKIISENTSANYEQHSRKQKERIDRRVEQNRKIGTGDGSVCRDFGAG' A
#
# COMPACT_ATOMS: atom_id res chain seq x y z
N MET A 1 -7.52 4.75 6.89
CA MET A 1 -6.28 5.50 7.12
C MET A 1 -5.10 4.54 7.03
N LEU A 2 -3.99 4.93 6.40
CA LEU A 2 -2.78 4.11 6.45
C LEU A 2 -2.20 4.15 7.88
N PRO A 3 -1.66 3.03 8.39
CA PRO A 3 -1.02 3.00 9.69
C PRO A 3 0.21 3.91 9.72
N PHE A 4 0.59 4.37 10.92
CA PHE A 4 1.83 5.11 11.14
C PHE A 4 3.02 4.33 10.55
N ASN A 5 3.80 5.00 9.71
CA ASN A 5 4.97 4.42 9.05
C ASN A 5 6.25 4.82 9.79
N ASP A 6 6.84 3.86 10.50
CA ASP A 6 8.08 4.02 11.24
C ASP A 6 9.33 3.51 10.50
N ASN A 7 9.22 3.14 9.22
CA ASN A 7 10.34 2.69 8.39
C ASN A 7 11.23 3.87 7.91
N LYS A 8 11.40 4.89 8.74
CA LYS A 8 12.26 6.05 8.49
C LYS A 8 13.39 6.08 9.50
N ALA A 9 14.56 6.56 9.07
CA ALA A 9 15.71 6.71 9.95
C ALA A 9 15.34 7.53 11.20
N GLY A 10 15.78 7.06 12.38
CA GLY A 10 15.53 7.74 13.65
C GLY A 10 14.15 7.52 14.27
N MET A 11 13.32 6.62 13.73
CA MET A 11 12.00 6.29 14.30
C MET A 11 12.01 5.07 15.24
N THR A 12 13.19 4.52 15.54
CA THR A 12 13.36 3.38 16.44
C THR A 12 12.98 3.75 17.89
N GLY A 13 12.24 2.87 18.56
CA GLY A 13 11.86 3.03 19.97
C GLY A 13 10.66 3.94 20.25
N LEU A 14 9.98 4.44 19.21
CA LEU A 14 8.75 5.23 19.37
C LEU A 14 7.55 4.35 19.74
N ASP A 15 6.70 4.87 20.63
CA ASP A 15 5.42 4.25 20.96
C ASP A 15 4.42 4.42 19.81
N LYS A 16 4.40 3.41 18.93
CA LYS A 16 3.53 3.36 17.76
C LYS A 16 2.05 3.40 18.14
N ALA A 17 1.66 2.80 19.28
CA ALA A 17 0.26 2.71 19.67
C ALA A 17 -0.28 4.09 20.09
N ASN A 18 0.50 4.81 20.89
CA ASN A 18 0.14 6.17 21.30
C ASN A 18 0.12 7.14 20.11
N ILE A 19 1.12 7.08 19.24
CA ILE A 19 1.17 7.91 18.02
C ILE A 19 -0.02 7.60 17.11
N GLN A 20 -0.33 6.32 16.90
CA GLN A 20 -1.47 5.90 16.07
C GLN A 20 -2.80 6.42 16.65
N LYS A 21 -2.95 6.39 17.98
CA LYS A 21 -4.13 6.93 18.67
C LYS A 21 -4.28 8.44 18.41
N ILE A 22 -3.21 9.22 18.60
CA ILE A 22 -3.22 10.67 18.37
C ILE A 22 -3.59 10.99 16.92
N ILE A 23 -3.00 10.27 15.94
CA ILE A 23 -3.32 10.47 14.52
C ILE A 23 -4.81 10.18 14.27
N SER A 24 -5.33 9.08 14.81
CA SER A 24 -6.74 8.72 14.65
C SER A 24 -7.69 9.76 15.26
N GLU A 25 -7.37 10.29 16.44
CA GLU A 25 -8.19 11.32 17.10
C GLU A 25 -8.18 12.67 16.37
N ASN A 26 -7.09 12.99 15.67
CA ASN A 26 -6.93 14.28 14.96
C ASN A 26 -7.21 14.19 13.46
N THR A 27 -7.57 13.02 12.94
CA THR A 27 -7.88 12.85 11.52
C THR A 27 -9.37 13.12 11.27
N SER A 28 -9.68 14.02 10.35
CA SER A 28 -11.07 14.30 10.00
C SER A 28 -11.74 13.13 9.27
N ALA A 29 -13.05 12.96 9.50
CA ALA A 29 -13.85 11.92 8.84
C ALA A 29 -13.79 12.00 7.30
N ASN A 30 -13.68 13.22 6.74
CA ASN A 30 -13.54 13.43 5.30
C ASN A 30 -12.20 12.84 4.77
N TYR A 31 -11.10 13.09 5.49
CA TYR A 31 -9.81 12.52 5.13
C TYR A 31 -9.78 11.01 5.30
N GLU A 32 -10.44 10.47 6.33
CA GLU A 32 -10.55 9.02 6.50
C GLU A 32 -11.19 8.34 5.29
N GLN A 33 -12.30 8.89 4.79
CA GLN A 33 -12.99 8.35 3.63
C GLN A 33 -12.12 8.40 2.37
N HIS A 34 -11.42 9.52 2.15
CA HIS A 34 -10.46 9.65 1.05
C HIS A 34 -9.34 8.61 1.17
N SER A 35 -8.77 8.45 2.36
CA SER A 35 -7.71 7.48 2.64
C SER A 35 -8.19 6.03 2.45
N ARG A 36 -9.43 5.69 2.81
CA ARG A 36 -10.03 4.37 2.54
C ARG A 36 -10.12 4.10 1.04
N LYS A 37 -10.65 5.04 0.26
CA LYS A 37 -10.70 4.93 -1.22
C LYS A 37 -9.30 4.76 -1.83
N GLN A 38 -8.30 5.46 -1.29
CA GLN A 38 -6.92 5.31 -1.73
C GLN A 38 -6.37 3.91 -1.45
N LYS A 39 -6.60 3.39 -0.24
CA LYS A 39 -6.21 2.03 0.14
C LYS A 39 -6.84 0.98 -0.79
N GLU A 40 -8.14 1.08 -1.05
CA GLU A 40 -8.83 0.18 -1.98
C GLU A 40 -8.21 0.19 -3.39
N ARG A 41 -7.82 1.36 -3.91
CA ARG A 41 -7.14 1.45 -5.22
C ARG A 41 -5.78 0.74 -5.20
N ILE A 42 -5.01 0.91 -4.13
CA ILE A 42 -3.71 0.26 -3.96
C ILE A 42 -3.90 -1.26 -3.86
N ASP A 43 -4.83 -1.72 -3.02
CA ASP A 43 -5.09 -3.15 -2.82
C ASP A 43 -5.53 -3.82 -4.13
N ARG A 44 -6.41 -3.15 -4.92
CA ARG A 44 -6.78 -3.63 -6.27
C ARG A 44 -5.57 -3.74 -7.19
N ARG A 45 -4.64 -2.77 -7.15
CA ARG A 45 -3.44 -2.79 -8.00
C ARG A 45 -2.46 -3.87 -7.57
N VAL A 46 -2.29 -4.08 -6.26
CA VAL A 46 -1.49 -5.16 -5.70
C VAL A 46 -2.06 -6.51 -6.13
N GLU A 47 -3.37 -6.70 -6.06
CA GLU A 47 -4.03 -7.93 -6.49
C GLU A 47 -3.89 -8.17 -8.00
N GLN A 48 -4.03 -7.13 -8.84
CA GLN A 48 -3.73 -7.22 -10.28
C GLN A 48 -2.28 -7.65 -10.52
N ASN A 49 -1.33 -6.99 -9.87
CA ASN A 49 0.08 -7.29 -10.02
C ASN A 49 0.42 -8.69 -9.52
N ARG A 50 -0.24 -9.16 -8.45
CA ARG A 50 -0.09 -10.53 -7.95
C ARG A 50 -0.54 -11.54 -8.99
N LYS A 51 -1.69 -11.33 -9.63
CA LYS A 51 -2.19 -12.20 -10.71
C LYS A 51 -1.25 -12.23 -11.92
N ILE A 52 -0.64 -11.10 -12.27
CA ILE A 52 0.37 -11.01 -13.33
C ILE A 52 1.68 -11.69 -12.89
N GLY A 53 2.10 -11.53 -11.64
CA GLY A 53 3.35 -12.08 -11.10
C GLY A 53 3.30 -13.57 -10.77
N THR A 54 2.10 -14.14 -10.57
CA THR A 54 1.88 -15.58 -10.34
C THR A 54 1.31 -16.30 -11.56
N GLY A 55 1.15 -15.62 -12.71
CA GLY A 55 0.61 -16.14 -13.95
C GLY A 55 1.58 -15.97 -15.11
N ASP A 56 2.23 -17.09 -15.44
CA ASP A 56 2.97 -17.40 -16.67
C ASP A 56 4.17 -16.53 -17.05
N GLY A 57 5.36 -17.08 -16.76
CA GLY A 57 6.58 -16.85 -17.55
C GLY A 57 6.46 -17.39 -18.99
N SER A 58 5.39 -17.04 -19.72
CA SER A 58 5.19 -17.38 -21.13
C SER A 58 5.23 -16.17 -22.07
N VAL A 59 5.36 -14.93 -21.57
CA VAL A 59 5.55 -13.74 -22.41
C VAL A 59 7.03 -13.57 -22.80
N CYS A 60 7.60 -14.61 -23.42
CA CYS A 60 8.90 -14.58 -24.10
C CYS A 60 8.85 -15.41 -25.40
N ARG A 61 7.85 -15.19 -26.26
CA ARG A 61 7.76 -15.66 -27.66
C ARG A 61 6.78 -14.68 -28.32
N ASP A 62 7.21 -13.64 -29.04
CA ASP A 62 7.43 -13.70 -30.50
C ASP A 62 8.06 -12.38 -31.01
N PHE A 63 9.37 -12.20 -30.83
CA PHE A 63 10.14 -11.24 -31.64
C PHE A 63 11.36 -11.97 -32.18
N GLY A 64 11.23 -12.52 -33.39
CA GLY A 64 12.36 -13.07 -34.14
C GLY A 64 12.04 -14.36 -34.87
N ALA A 65 11.35 -14.27 -36.00
CA ALA A 65 11.45 -15.26 -37.07
C ALA A 65 11.36 -14.54 -38.42
N GLY A 66 12.45 -14.61 -39.19
CA GLY A 66 12.49 -14.42 -40.64
C GLY A 66 12.64 -12.99 -41.13
#